data_AF-R5I597-F1
#
_entry.id   AF-R5I597-F1
#
_cell.length_a   1.000
_cell.length_b   1.000
_cell.length_c   1.000
_cell.angle_alpha   90.00
_cell.angle_beta   90.00
_cell.angle_gamma   90.00
#
_symmetry.space_group_name_H-M   'P 1'
#
loop_
_entity.id
_entity.type
_entity.pdbx_description
1 polymer ?
#
loop_
_entity_poly.entity_id
_entity_poly.type
_entity_poly.pdbx_seq_one_letter_code
_entity_poly.pdbx_strand_id
1 'polypeptide(L)'
;MDSADRQKEFILTVKKYRDMVWRICFRMLADREEARDAVQETFVRAWQTLHRYDSRYSMATWLGTIACRLCIDVLRKRRLRIKIETETAGSNVNTSPDPGAYTERNEIENLLQRTVRALSPMQKAVFILHEIEQLPAWEIQRISGLSAVQIKSNLYIARQKVRKALIKEGIQY
;
A
#
# COMPACT_ATOMS: atom_id res chain seq x y z
N MET A 1 -1.76 32.06 -9.98
CA MET A 1 -1.14 31.43 -8.81
C MET A 1 0.33 31.30 -9.12
N ASP A 2 1.17 32.06 -8.42
CA ASP A 2 2.61 32.09 -8.67
C ASP A 2 3.22 30.68 -8.49
N SER A 3 4.25 30.35 -9.25
CA SER A 3 4.95 29.05 -9.19
C SER A 3 5.46 28.79 -7.76
N ALA A 4 5.93 29.84 -7.09
CA ALA A 4 6.39 29.80 -5.70
C ALA A 4 5.28 29.43 -4.70
N ASP A 5 4.06 29.95 -4.90
CA ASP A 5 2.93 29.66 -4.01
C ASP A 5 2.43 28.23 -4.17
N ARG A 6 2.38 27.74 -5.42
CA ARG A 6 2.06 26.33 -5.71
C ARG A 6 3.06 25.38 -5.07
N GLN A 7 4.34 25.71 -5.13
CA GLN A 7 5.38 24.90 -4.50
C GLN A 7 5.24 24.89 -2.97
N LYS A 8 4.98 26.05 -2.34
CA LYS A 8 4.75 26.14 -0.89
C LYS A 8 3.54 25.32 -0.46
N GLU A 9 2.41 25.43 -1.15
CA GLU A 9 1.20 24.68 -0.83
C GLU A 9 1.39 23.16 -0.97
N PHE A 10 2.13 22.74 -1.98
CA PHE A 10 2.45 21.32 -2.14
C PHE A 10 3.40 20.81 -1.05
N ILE A 11 4.38 21.60 -0.61
CA ILE A 11 5.22 21.23 0.55
C ILE A 11 4.37 21.01 1.81
N LEU A 12 3.34 21.83 2.03
CA LEU A 12 2.40 21.61 3.14
C LEU A 12 1.61 20.31 2.97
N THR A 13 1.20 20.00 1.74
CA THR A 13 0.55 18.72 1.40
C THR A 13 1.47 17.54 1.69
N VAL A 14 2.75 17.60 1.28
CA VAL A 14 3.74 16.57 1.58
C VAL A 14 3.87 16.39 3.10
N LYS A 15 4.08 17.47 3.86
CA LYS A 15 4.19 17.41 5.33
C LYS A 15 2.97 16.75 5.97
N LYS A 16 1.76 17.08 5.51
CA LYS A 16 0.51 16.57 6.07
C LYS A 16 0.29 15.09 5.79
N TYR A 17 0.63 14.60 4.59
CA TYR A 17 0.27 13.26 4.15
C TYR A 17 1.43 12.26 4.12
N ARG A 18 2.67 12.69 4.40
CA ARG A 18 3.86 11.83 4.35
C ARG A 18 3.73 10.57 5.20
N ASP A 19 3.21 10.69 6.42
CA ASP A 19 3.09 9.54 7.32
C ASP A 19 2.02 8.55 6.85
N MET A 20 0.92 9.03 6.27
CA MET A 20 -0.10 8.18 5.66
C MET A 20 0.48 7.42 4.45
N VAL A 21 1.16 8.12 3.54
CA VAL A 21 1.81 7.51 2.37
C VAL A 21 2.87 6.50 2.81
N TRP A 22 3.65 6.82 3.85
CA TRP A 22 4.61 5.90 4.47
C TRP A 22 3.95 4.63 4.99
N ARG A 23 2.87 4.74 5.79
CA ARG A 23 2.14 3.57 6.31
C ARG A 23 1.62 2.69 5.17
N ILE A 24 1.06 3.30 4.13
CA ILE A 24 0.56 2.57 2.95
C ILE A 24 1.71 1.81 2.28
N CYS A 25 2.79 2.50 1.90
CA CYS A 25 3.93 1.89 1.21
C CYS A 25 4.59 0.79 2.05
N PHE A 26 4.81 1.05 3.33
CA PHE A 26 5.44 0.10 4.24
C PHE A 26 4.57 -1.15 4.47
N ARG A 27 3.26 -0.99 4.69
CA ARG A 27 2.33 -2.13 4.82
C ARG A 27 2.19 -2.91 3.51
N MET A 28 2.32 -2.23 2.35
CA MET A 28 2.30 -2.86 1.04
C MET A 28 3.54 -3.70 0.76
N LEU A 29 4.74 -3.14 0.97
CA LEU A 29 6.01 -3.69 0.50
C LEU A 29 6.75 -4.52 1.55
N ALA A 30 6.52 -4.23 2.83
CA ALA A 30 7.20 -4.85 3.97
C ALA A 30 8.74 -4.80 3.85
N ASP A 31 9.25 -3.78 3.16
CA ASP A 31 10.65 -3.47 2.94
C ASP A 31 10.82 -1.96 3.14
N ARG A 32 11.79 -1.56 3.96
CA ARG A 32 11.93 -0.15 4.37
C ARG A 32 12.45 0.71 3.24
N GLU A 33 13.40 0.22 2.45
CA GLU A 33 14.02 0.98 1.36
C GLU A 33 13.07 1.09 0.18
N GLU A 34 12.45 -0.02 -0.25
CA GLU A 34 11.44 0.06 -1.30
C GLU A 34 10.23 0.94 -0.89
N ALA A 35 9.88 0.95 0.40
CA ALA A 35 8.85 1.86 0.90
C ALA A 35 9.29 3.32 0.85
N ARG A 36 10.53 3.66 1.21
CA ARG A 36 11.07 5.03 1.11
C ARG A 36 11.03 5.52 -0.33
N ASP A 37 11.47 4.68 -1.27
CA ASP A 37 11.45 4.98 -2.70
C ASP A 37 10.03 5.19 -3.20
N ALA A 38 9.10 4.31 -2.82
CA ALA A 38 7.70 4.44 -3.20
C ALA A 38 7.03 5.69 -2.63
N VAL A 39 7.37 6.12 -1.40
CA VAL A 39 6.88 7.39 -0.83
C VAL A 39 7.38 8.58 -1.65
N GLN A 40 8.67 8.62 -1.96
CA GLN A 40 9.26 9.71 -2.73
C GLN A 40 8.63 9.78 -4.12
N GLU A 41 8.58 8.66 -4.83
CA GLU A 41 7.98 8.57 -6.16
C GLU A 41 6.48 8.93 -6.15
N THR A 42 5.76 8.60 -5.07
CA THR A 42 4.35 9.02 -4.90
C THR A 42 4.22 10.53 -4.94
N PHE A 43 5.04 11.25 -4.18
CA PHE A 43 4.97 12.71 -4.14
C PHE A 43 5.49 13.37 -5.42
N VAL A 44 6.49 12.78 -6.08
CA VAL A 44 6.95 13.24 -7.40
C VAL A 44 5.83 13.13 -8.42
N ARG A 45 5.17 11.97 -8.51
CA ARG A 45 4.03 11.77 -9.43
C ARG A 45 2.84 12.64 -9.07
N ALA A 46 2.56 12.81 -7.78
CA ALA A 46 1.52 13.71 -7.33
C ALA A 46 1.79 15.14 -7.78
N TRP A 47 3.01 15.67 -7.61
CA TRP A 47 3.37 16.99 -8.11
C TRP A 47 3.17 17.12 -9.63
N GLN A 48 3.70 16.15 -10.40
CA GLN A 48 3.59 16.14 -11.86
C GLN A 48 2.14 16.09 -12.35
N THR A 49 1.25 15.42 -11.60
CA THR A 49 -0.15 15.21 -11.97
C THR A 49 -1.14 16.07 -11.18
N LEU A 50 -0.66 17.02 -10.37
CA LEU A 50 -1.48 17.86 -9.50
C LEU A 50 -2.53 18.65 -10.28
N HIS A 51 -2.21 19.05 -11.52
CA HIS A 51 -3.15 19.72 -12.42
C HIS A 51 -4.37 18.86 -12.82
N ARG A 52 -4.31 17.53 -12.61
CA ARG A 52 -5.40 16.59 -12.85
C ARG A 52 -6.13 16.18 -11.58
N TYR A 53 -5.71 16.70 -10.42
CA TYR A 53 -6.39 16.43 -9.16
C TYR A 53 -7.81 17.01 -9.21
N ASP A 54 -8.77 16.17 -8.86
CA ASP A 54 -10.19 16.50 -8.81
C ASP A 54 -10.59 16.62 -7.34
N SER A 55 -10.95 17.83 -6.92
CA SER A 55 -11.29 18.17 -5.53
C SER A 55 -12.55 17.46 -5.02
N ARG A 56 -13.30 16.77 -5.89
CA ARG A 56 -14.39 15.87 -5.48
C ARG A 56 -13.92 14.64 -4.70
N TYR A 57 -12.62 14.36 -4.70
CA TYR A 57 -12.01 13.30 -3.89
C TYR A 57 -11.09 13.89 -2.85
N SER A 58 -11.03 13.28 -1.67
CA SER A 58 -10.04 13.68 -0.68
C SER A 58 -8.61 13.55 -1.23
N MET A 59 -7.74 14.50 -0.86
CA MET A 59 -6.30 14.44 -1.16
C MET A 59 -5.67 13.13 -0.63
N ALA A 60 -6.17 12.65 0.51
CA ALA A 60 -5.78 11.38 1.10
C ALA A 60 -6.03 10.20 0.14
N THR A 61 -7.24 10.11 -0.42
CA THR A 61 -7.59 9.05 -1.38
C THR A 61 -6.78 9.14 -2.67
N TRP A 62 -6.54 10.34 -3.17
CA TRP A 62 -5.74 10.52 -4.38
C TRP A 62 -4.28 10.08 -4.17
N LEU A 63 -3.62 10.57 -3.12
CA LEU A 63 -2.24 10.18 -2.78
C LEU A 63 -2.13 8.69 -2.46
N GLY A 64 -3.07 8.15 -1.66
CA GLY A 64 -3.09 6.73 -1.31
C GLY A 64 -3.22 5.83 -2.54
N THR A 65 -4.00 6.26 -3.54
CA THR A 65 -4.15 5.51 -4.79
C THR A 65 -2.87 5.50 -5.63
N ILE A 66 -2.18 6.64 -5.73
CA ILE A 66 -0.88 6.73 -6.40
C ILE A 66 0.12 5.78 -5.71
N ALA A 67 0.21 5.86 -4.38
CA ALA A 67 1.08 5.02 -3.56
C ALA A 67 0.80 3.52 -3.75
N CYS A 68 -0.47 3.11 -3.69
CA CYS A 68 -0.85 1.70 -3.88
C CYS A 68 -0.53 1.19 -5.29
N ARG A 69 -0.78 1.99 -6.34
CA ARG A 69 -0.44 1.61 -7.72
C ARG A 69 1.06 1.36 -7.87
N LEU A 70 1.89 2.28 -7.37
CA LEU A 70 3.34 2.12 -7.33
C LEU A 70 3.75 0.85 -6.61
N CYS A 71 3.19 0.60 -5.42
CA CYS A 71 3.52 -0.59 -4.66
C CYS A 71 3.07 -1.89 -5.35
N ILE A 72 1.92 -1.89 -6.03
CA ILE A 72 1.46 -3.04 -6.83
C ILE A 72 2.47 -3.35 -7.94
N ASP A 73 2.96 -2.33 -8.63
CA ASP A 73 3.94 -2.50 -9.71
C ASP A 73 5.27 -3.03 -9.18
N VAL A 74 5.74 -2.52 -8.04
CA VAL A 74 6.93 -3.05 -7.34
C VAL A 74 6.73 -4.53 -6.97
N LEU A 75 5.60 -4.89 -6.36
CA LEU A 75 5.30 -6.29 -6.01
C LEU A 75 5.20 -7.21 -7.22
N ARG A 76 4.65 -6.72 -8.35
CA ARG A 76 4.60 -7.48 -9.61
C ARG A 76 5.99 -7.75 -10.16
N LYS A 77 6.86 -6.72 -10.18
CA LYS A 77 8.26 -6.86 -10.60
C LYS A 77 9.04 -7.80 -9.68
N ARG A 78 8.86 -7.68 -8.36
CA ARG A 78 9.48 -8.58 -7.37
C ARG A 78 9.09 -10.04 -7.62
N ARG A 79 7.82 -10.32 -7.88
CA ARG A 79 7.33 -11.67 -8.19
C ARG A 79 7.94 -12.22 -9.49
N LEU A 80 8.07 -11.38 -10.53
CA LEU A 80 8.69 -11.79 -11.79
C LEU A 80 10.17 -12.11 -11.61
N ARG A 81 10.90 -11.28 -10.86
CA ARG A 81 12.33 -11.51 -10.55
C ARG A 81 12.54 -12.84 -9.83
N ILE A 82 11.79 -13.09 -8.75
CA ILE A 82 11.86 -14.35 -8.00
C ILE A 82 11.57 -15.55 -8.90
N LYS A 83 10.57 -15.45 -9.78
CA LYS A 83 10.25 -16.52 -10.73
C LYS A 83 11.43 -16.85 -11.65
N ILE A 84 12.05 -15.83 -12.25
CA ILE A 84 13.20 -16.00 -13.15
C ILE A 84 14.40 -16.58 -12.38
N GLU A 85 14.70 -16.08 -11.19
CA GLU A 85 15.80 -16.58 -10.34
C GLU A 85 15.58 -18.04 -9.94
N THR A 86 14.34 -18.43 -9.64
CA THR A 86 13.99 -19.82 -9.27
C THR A 86 14.03 -20.77 -10.47
N GLU A 87 13.77 -20.26 -11.68
CA GLU A 87 13.86 -21.03 -12.93
C GLU A 87 15.31 -21.18 -13.44
N THR A 88 16.19 -20.23 -13.11
CA THR A 88 17.60 -20.22 -13.56
C THR A 88 18.59 -20.80 -12.54
N ALA A 89 18.30 -20.70 -11.25
CA ALA A 89 19.08 -21.33 -10.19
C ALA A 89 18.24 -22.45 -9.56
N GLY A 90 18.73 -23.69 -9.62
CA GLY A 90 18.15 -24.82 -8.90
C GLY A 90 18.11 -24.53 -7.40
N SER A 91 17.00 -23.95 -6.94
CA SER A 91 16.56 -23.75 -5.55
C SER A 91 17.59 -23.23 -4.54
N ASN A 92 17.54 -21.93 -4.24
CA ASN A 92 17.39 -21.41 -2.87
C ASN A 92 17.36 -19.87 -2.90
N VAL A 93 16.17 -19.28 -3.05
CA VAL A 93 15.99 -17.85 -2.74
C VAL A 93 15.00 -17.75 -1.60
N ASN A 94 15.51 -17.95 -0.38
CA ASN A 94 14.86 -17.44 0.82
C ASN A 94 15.02 -15.92 0.82
N THR A 95 14.14 -15.20 0.13
CA THR A 95 13.97 -13.76 0.36
C THR A 95 13.27 -13.58 1.69
N SER A 96 13.97 -13.82 2.80
CA SER A 96 13.52 -13.39 4.11
C SER A 96 13.85 -11.90 4.23
N PRO A 97 12.85 -11.00 4.36
CA PRO A 97 13.11 -9.57 4.48
C PRO A 97 13.82 -9.27 5.80
N ASP A 98 14.66 -8.23 5.77
CA ASP A 98 15.44 -7.68 6.89
C ASP A 98 14.67 -7.72 8.23
N PRO A 99 15.12 -8.52 9.23
CA PRO A 99 14.56 -8.55 10.57
C PRO A 99 14.68 -7.20 11.33
N GLY A 100 15.56 -6.31 10.88
CA GLY A 100 15.93 -5.07 11.58
C GLY A 100 14.90 -3.92 11.51
N ALA A 101 13.85 -4.03 10.69
CA ALA A 101 12.81 -2.99 10.59
C ALA A 101 11.66 -3.16 11.62
N TYR A 102 11.74 -4.16 12.50
CA TYR A 102 10.67 -4.57 13.40
C TYR A 102 11.09 -4.36 14.86
N THR A 103 11.22 -3.10 15.28
CA THR A 103 11.34 -2.78 16.71
C THR A 103 10.03 -3.20 17.41
N GLU A 104 10.16 -3.89 18.54
CA GLU A 104 9.11 -4.44 19.44
C GLU A 104 7.66 -4.09 19.04
N ARG A 105 7.08 -4.94 18.19
CA ARG A 105 5.65 -4.85 17.83
C ARG A 105 4.86 -5.83 18.68
N ASN A 106 3.74 -5.36 19.23
CA ASN A 106 2.66 -6.21 19.77
C ASN A 106 2.39 -7.37 18.81
N GLU A 107 2.18 -8.57 19.36
CA GLU A 107 1.94 -9.81 18.59
C GLU A 107 0.85 -9.65 17.52
N ILE A 108 -0.18 -8.85 17.83
CA ILE A 108 -1.27 -8.49 16.92
C ILE A 108 -0.76 -7.75 15.66
N GLU A 109 0.17 -6.80 15.79
CA GLU A 109 0.68 -6.04 14.65
C GLU A 109 1.56 -6.94 13.75
N ASN A 110 2.33 -7.84 14.36
CA ASN A 110 3.11 -8.84 13.63
C ASN A 110 2.21 -9.82 12.88
N LEU A 111 1.14 -10.30 13.50
CA LEU A 111 0.14 -11.17 12.89
C LEU A 111 -0.57 -10.48 11.72
N LEU A 112 -1.00 -9.23 11.92
CA LEU A 112 -1.62 -8.43 10.87
C LEU A 112 -0.67 -8.30 9.68
N GLN A 113 0.62 -8.03 9.92
CA GLN A 113 1.61 -7.91 8.86
C GLN A 113 1.84 -9.20 8.09
N ARG A 114 2.01 -10.34 8.78
CA ARG A 114 2.13 -11.66 8.12
C ARG A 114 0.89 -11.96 7.28
N THR A 115 -0.29 -11.62 7.78
CA THR A 115 -1.54 -11.89 7.07
C THR A 115 -1.70 -11.01 5.84
N VAL A 116 -1.40 -9.72 5.99
CA VAL A 116 -1.38 -8.75 4.88
C VAL A 116 -0.37 -9.18 3.81
N ARG A 117 0.78 -9.76 4.18
CA ARG A 117 1.75 -10.32 3.21
C ARG A 117 1.17 -11.47 2.36
N ALA A 118 0.28 -12.29 2.91
CA ALA A 118 -0.37 -13.40 2.19
C ALA A 118 -1.53 -12.96 1.26
N LEU A 119 -1.85 -11.65 1.23
CA LEU A 119 -2.82 -11.08 0.30
C LEU A 119 -2.18 -10.88 -1.08
N SER A 120 -2.98 -11.07 -2.14
CA SER A 120 -2.56 -10.60 -3.46
C SER A 120 -2.32 -9.08 -3.43
N PRO A 121 -1.50 -8.50 -4.31
CA PRO A 121 -1.25 -7.06 -4.32
C PRO A 121 -2.53 -6.22 -4.35
N MET A 122 -3.55 -6.67 -5.08
CA MET A 122 -4.85 -5.98 -5.16
C MET A 122 -5.68 -6.13 -3.88
N GLN A 123 -5.77 -7.34 -3.32
CA GLN A 123 -6.42 -7.57 -2.02
C GLN A 123 -5.79 -6.69 -0.94
N LYS A 124 -4.47 -6.62 -0.95
CA LYS A 124 -3.68 -5.79 -0.03
C LYS A 124 -3.99 -4.31 -0.17
N ALA A 125 -3.97 -3.79 -1.39
CA ALA A 125 -4.23 -2.38 -1.67
C ALA A 125 -5.63 -1.96 -1.21
N VAL A 126 -6.67 -2.72 -1.59
CA VAL A 126 -8.05 -2.37 -1.23
C VAL A 126 -8.26 -2.49 0.28
N PHE A 127 -7.69 -3.51 0.93
CA PHE A 127 -7.74 -3.65 2.38
C PHE A 127 -7.07 -2.48 3.11
N ILE A 128 -5.85 -2.09 2.71
CA ILE A 128 -5.13 -0.98 3.33
C ILE A 128 -5.90 0.34 3.14
N LEU A 129 -6.33 0.65 1.92
CA LEU A 129 -7.04 1.91 1.64
C LEU A 129 -8.35 1.99 2.43
N HIS A 130 -9.14 0.92 2.46
CA HIS A 130 -10.48 0.95 3.04
C HIS A 130 -10.49 0.71 4.56
N GLU A 131 -9.82 -0.34 5.04
CA GLU A 131 -9.92 -0.77 6.45
C GLU A 131 -8.90 -0.07 7.35
N ILE A 132 -7.73 0.27 6.82
CA ILE A 132 -6.65 0.84 7.64
C ILE A 132 -6.66 2.37 7.54
N GLU A 133 -6.66 2.90 6.32
CA GLU A 133 -6.67 4.35 6.10
C GLU A 133 -8.09 4.93 6.04
N GLN A 134 -9.12 4.10 6.26
CA GLN A 134 -10.52 4.52 6.45
C GLN A 134 -11.09 5.30 5.24
N LEU A 135 -10.60 5.01 4.04
CA LEU A 135 -11.08 5.69 2.83
C LEU A 135 -12.39 5.07 2.34
N PRO A 136 -13.36 5.89 1.92
CA PRO A 136 -14.65 5.39 1.50
C PRO A 136 -14.55 4.63 0.16
N ALA A 137 -15.24 3.50 0.07
CA ALA A 137 -15.16 2.60 -1.09
C ALA A 137 -15.50 3.28 -2.43
N TRP A 138 -16.44 4.24 -2.41
CA TRP A 138 -16.82 4.98 -3.63
C TRP A 138 -15.71 5.91 -4.13
N GLU A 139 -14.90 6.51 -3.24
CA GLU A 139 -13.74 7.30 -3.66
C GLU A 139 -12.69 6.39 -4.28
N ILE A 140 -12.39 5.26 -3.61
CA ILE A 140 -11.46 4.25 -4.11
C ILE A 140 -11.90 3.79 -5.51
N GLN A 141 -13.17 3.48 -5.72
CA GLN A 141 -13.72 3.07 -7.01
C GLN A 141 -13.41 4.09 -8.11
N ARG A 142 -13.77 5.36 -7.86
CA ARG A 142 -13.67 6.43 -8.86
C ARG A 142 -12.22 6.77 -9.20
N ILE A 143 -11.31 6.68 -8.24
CA ILE A 143 -9.91 7.10 -8.42
C ILE A 143 -9.00 5.95 -8.89
N SER A 144 -9.28 4.72 -8.45
CA SER A 144 -8.49 3.54 -8.80
C SER A 144 -8.91 2.95 -10.15
N GLY A 145 -10.15 3.20 -10.60
CA GLY A 145 -10.74 2.60 -11.79
C GLY A 145 -11.26 1.17 -11.57
N LEU A 146 -11.20 0.67 -10.33
CA LEU A 146 -11.79 -0.62 -9.95
C LEU A 146 -13.31 -0.51 -9.95
N SER A 147 -14.01 -1.59 -10.27
CA SER A 147 -15.47 -1.67 -10.09
C SER A 147 -15.84 -1.91 -8.63
N ALA A 148 -17.06 -1.53 -8.24
CA ALA A 148 -17.59 -1.84 -6.91
C ALA A 148 -17.53 -3.36 -6.59
N VAL A 149 -17.74 -4.20 -7.62
CA VAL A 149 -17.64 -5.66 -7.51
C VAL A 149 -16.19 -6.09 -7.23
N GLN A 150 -15.21 -5.51 -7.90
CA GLN A 150 -13.79 -5.79 -7.65
C GLN A 150 -13.37 -5.36 -6.23
N ILE A 151 -13.80 -4.19 -5.77
CA ILE A 151 -13.52 -3.72 -4.41
C ILE A 151 -14.14 -4.68 -3.39
N LYS A 152 -15.43 -4.99 -3.52
CA LYS A 152 -16.15 -5.88 -2.59
C LYS A 152 -15.54 -7.27 -2.52
N SER A 153 -15.22 -7.88 -3.68
CA SER A 153 -14.65 -9.23 -3.74
C SER A 153 -13.22 -9.28 -3.17
N ASN A 154 -12.38 -8.28 -3.47
CA ASN A 154 -11.03 -8.19 -2.89
C ASN A 154 -11.08 -7.98 -1.36
N LEU A 155 -11.97 -7.11 -0.87
CA LEU A 155 -12.17 -6.91 0.57
C LEU A 155 -12.67 -8.16 1.27
N TYR A 156 -13.66 -8.84 0.69
CA TYR A 156 -14.20 -10.07 1.25
C TYR A 156 -13.10 -11.13 1.45
N ILE A 157 -12.28 -11.37 0.41
CA ILE A 157 -11.19 -12.34 0.49
C ILE A 157 -10.11 -11.89 1.48
N ALA A 158 -9.78 -10.59 1.51
CA ALA A 158 -8.82 -10.04 2.47
C ALA A 158 -9.29 -10.24 3.91
N ARG A 159 -10.56 -9.89 4.21
CA ARG A 159 -11.19 -10.08 5.52
C ARG A 159 -11.19 -11.54 5.95
N GLN A 160 -11.54 -12.47 5.07
CA GLN A 160 -11.52 -13.89 5.39
C GLN A 160 -10.12 -14.39 5.76
N LYS A 161 -9.09 -13.96 5.01
CA LYS A 161 -7.70 -14.33 5.32
C LYS A 161 -7.24 -13.73 6.65
N VAL A 162 -7.57 -12.47 6.93
CA VAL A 162 -7.29 -11.81 8.21
C VAL A 162 -7.98 -12.54 9.35
N ARG A 163 -9.30 -12.76 9.26
CA ARG A 163 -10.07 -13.48 10.28
C ARG A 163 -9.51 -14.87 10.55
N LYS A 164 -9.17 -15.64 9.51
CA LYS A 164 -8.58 -16.97 9.66
C LYS A 164 -7.23 -16.94 10.39
N ALA A 165 -6.40 -15.93 10.14
CA ALA A 165 -5.14 -15.76 10.84
C ALA A 165 -5.33 -15.37 12.31
N LEU A 166 -6.29 -14.48 12.61
CA LEU A 166 -6.64 -14.10 13.99
C LEU A 166 -7.11 -15.30 14.81
N ILE A 167 -8.02 -16.11 14.26
CA ILE A 167 -8.53 -17.33 14.92
C ILE A 167 -7.39 -18.32 15.20
N LYS A 168 -6.44 -18.48 14.27
CA LYS A 168 -5.31 -19.40 14.44
C LYS A 168 -4.42 -19.03 15.63
N GLU A 169 -4.30 -17.74 15.93
CA GLU A 169 -3.51 -17.22 17.05
C GLU A 169 -4.36 -17.03 18.33
N GLY A 170 -5.60 -17.54 18.37
CA GLY A 170 -6.47 -17.46 19.54
C GLY A 170 -7.07 -16.07 19.80
N ILE A 171 -6.96 -15.14 18.86
CA ILE A 171 -7.50 -13.78 18.97
C ILE A 171 -8.94 -13.78 18.46
N GLN A 172 -9.92 -13.50 19.33
CA GLN A 172 -11.32 -13.37 18.95
C GLN A 172 -11.59 -12.02 18.27
N TYR A 173 -12.32 -12.05 17.14
CA TYR A 173 -12.67 -10.90 16.30
C TYR A 173 -14.11 -11.00 15.76
#